data_AF-A0A9W9RIG6-F1
#
_entry.id   AF-A0A9W9RIG6-F1
#
_cell.length_a   1.000
_cell.length_b   1.000
_cell.length_c   1.000
_cell.angle_alpha   90.00
_cell.angle_beta   90.00
_cell.angle_gamma   90.00
#
_symmetry.space_group_name_H-M   'P 1'
#
loop_
_entity.id
_entity.type
_entity.pdbx_description
1 polymer ?
#
loop_
_entity_poly.entity_id
_entity_poly.type
_entity_poly.pdbx_seq_one_letter_code
_entity_poly.pdbx_strand_id
1 'polypeptide(L)'
;MSKHRRFIQSFLRIPMDMFRVNSGTSIRLRAWPAPRRPHGMFDLLTTAGKVQTKALDPASYEFPNGASMRPNSRTQQNLVRTVKPRDGYTIYTSSSIDLSYAGTVLPEDLILVHEFRDHYSLQARKEMTVEGTRNRASDKNKSAG
;
A
#
# COMPACT_ATOMS: atom_id res chain seq x y z
N MET A 1 13.52 -14.97 -15.67
CA MET A 1 12.86 -14.57 -14.40
C MET A 1 11.90 -13.42 -14.70
N SER A 2 10.63 -13.50 -14.28
CA SER A 2 9.65 -12.41 -14.50
C SER A 2 10.16 -11.11 -13.88
N LYS A 3 10.22 -10.02 -14.66
CA LYS A 3 10.70 -8.69 -14.24
C LYS A 3 9.90 -8.06 -13.09
N HIS A 4 8.82 -8.72 -12.65
CA HIS A 4 7.82 -8.22 -11.71
C HIS A 4 7.91 -8.84 -10.30
N ARG A 5 8.80 -9.81 -10.07
CA ARG A 5 9.04 -10.37 -8.74
C ARG A 5 9.86 -9.37 -7.93
N ARG A 6 9.17 -8.63 -7.06
CA ARG A 6 9.74 -7.60 -6.18
C ARG A 6 9.27 -7.88 -4.77
N PHE A 7 9.94 -8.80 -4.09
CA PHE A 7 9.67 -9.15 -2.70
C PHE A 7 10.99 -9.28 -1.97
N ILE A 8 11.12 -8.58 -0.85
CA ILE A 8 12.26 -8.68 0.07
C ILE A 8 11.78 -9.34 1.36
N GLN A 9 10.78 -8.75 2.01
CA GLN A 9 10.28 -9.21 3.31
C GLN A 9 8.86 -8.71 3.56
N SER A 10 8.09 -9.42 4.37
CA SER A 10 6.79 -8.98 4.87
C SER A 10 6.78 -8.74 6.37
N PHE A 11 5.93 -7.82 6.83
CA PHE A 11 5.85 -7.37 8.21
C PHE A 11 4.41 -7.32 8.68
N LEU A 12 4.17 -7.81 9.90
CA LEU A 12 2.92 -7.61 10.66
C LEU A 12 3.03 -6.45 11.66
N ARG A 13 4.25 -5.91 11.81
CA ARG A 13 4.55 -4.75 12.64
C ARG A 13 5.35 -3.77 11.79
N ILE A 14 4.94 -2.50 11.78
CA ILE A 14 5.61 -1.45 11.01
C ILE A 14 7.07 -1.32 11.49
N PRO A 15 8.07 -1.49 10.61
CA PRO A 15 9.48 -1.52 11.03
C PRO A 15 10.07 -0.13 11.27
N MET A 16 9.49 0.91 10.68
CA MET A 16 9.94 2.31 10.74
C MET A 16 8.82 3.23 10.27
N ASP A 17 8.97 4.53 10.48
CA ASP A 17 7.94 5.47 10.07
C ASP A 17 7.69 5.43 8.55
N MET A 18 6.44 5.22 8.16
CA MET A 18 6.02 5.07 6.77
C MET A 18 5.09 6.19 6.33
N PHE A 19 5.29 6.64 5.09
CA PHE A 19 4.59 7.77 4.49
C PHE A 19 3.97 7.37 3.16
N ARG A 20 2.78 7.90 2.88
CA ARG A 20 2.10 7.76 1.59
C ARG A 20 1.81 9.14 1.02
N VAL A 21 2.14 9.32 -0.25
CA VAL A 21 1.66 10.48 -1.02
C VAL A 21 0.28 10.14 -1.55
N ASN A 22 -0.70 11.00 -1.27
CA ASN A 22 -2.07 10.81 -1.73
C ASN A 22 -2.62 12.11 -2.34
N SER A 23 -3.52 11.98 -3.31
CA SER A 23 -4.35 13.11 -3.76
C SER A 23 -5.68 13.03 -3.01
N GLY A 24 -5.88 13.94 -2.06
CA GLY A 24 -7.03 13.95 -1.15
C GLY A 24 -6.83 13.18 0.16
N THR A 25 -7.82 13.27 1.05
CA THR A 25 -7.76 12.79 2.44
C THR A 25 -8.04 11.30 2.60
N SER A 26 -8.65 10.67 1.59
CA SER A 26 -8.97 9.25 1.60
C SER A 26 -7.98 8.45 0.78
N ILE A 27 -7.49 7.32 1.31
CA ILE A 27 -6.67 6.40 0.51
C ILE A 27 -7.51 5.91 -0.68
N ARG A 28 -7.00 6.12 -1.90
CA ARG A 28 -7.60 5.57 -3.12
C ARG A 28 -6.64 4.55 -3.73
N LEU A 29 -7.11 3.31 -3.87
CA LEU A 29 -6.42 2.24 -4.57
C LEU A 29 -6.89 2.19 -6.02
N ARG A 30 -5.96 2.24 -6.96
CA ARG A 30 -6.20 2.09 -8.41
C ARG A 30 -6.18 0.60 -8.74
N ALA A 31 -7.32 -0.06 -8.55
CA ALA A 31 -7.49 -1.47 -8.87
C ALA A 31 -7.71 -1.68 -10.37
N TRP A 32 -7.23 -2.80 -10.89
CA TRP A 32 -7.43 -3.20 -12.29
C TRP A 32 -7.76 -4.70 -12.41
N PRO A 33 -8.71 -5.14 -13.26
CA PRO A 33 -9.01 -6.55 -13.42
C PRO A 33 -7.82 -7.36 -13.98
N ALA A 34 -7.50 -8.48 -13.34
CA ALA A 34 -6.55 -9.48 -13.82
C ALA A 34 -7.08 -10.22 -15.08
N PRO A 35 -6.22 -10.86 -15.89
CA PRO A 35 -4.76 -10.97 -15.75
C PRO A 35 -3.98 -9.83 -16.42
N ARG A 36 -4.65 -8.99 -17.22
CA ARG A 36 -3.96 -7.98 -18.03
C ARG A 36 -3.59 -6.77 -17.17
N ARG A 37 -2.29 -6.45 -17.11
CA ARG A 37 -1.80 -5.22 -16.49
C ARG A 37 -2.10 -4.01 -17.39
N PRO A 38 -2.53 -2.86 -16.83
CA PRO A 38 -2.71 -1.65 -17.62
C PRO A 38 -1.35 -1.06 -18.00
N HIS A 39 -1.32 -0.27 -19.08
CA HIS A 39 -0.12 0.48 -19.47
C HIS A 39 0.18 1.66 -18.52
N GLY A 40 -0.84 2.14 -17.79
CA GLY A 40 -0.74 3.25 -16.85
C GLY A 40 -0.47 2.81 -15.41
N MET A 41 -0.46 3.78 -14.50
CA MET A 41 -0.27 3.52 -13.08
C MET A 41 -1.48 2.80 -12.46
N PHE A 42 -1.20 1.75 -11.68
CA PHE A 42 -2.18 1.01 -10.89
C PHE A 42 -1.53 0.55 -9.58
N ASP A 43 -2.35 0.20 -8.59
CA ASP A 43 -1.86 -0.21 -7.26
C ASP A 43 -2.01 -1.72 -7.03
N LEU A 44 -3.02 -2.37 -7.62
CA LEU A 44 -3.26 -3.80 -7.46
C LEU A 44 -4.09 -4.38 -8.61
N LEU A 45 -4.02 -5.70 -8.76
CA LEU A 45 -4.92 -6.46 -9.64
C LEU A 45 -6.04 -7.11 -8.83
N THR A 46 -7.21 -7.25 -9.44
CA THR A 46 -8.35 -7.97 -8.85
C THR A 46 -8.74 -9.20 -9.65
N THR A 47 -9.21 -10.24 -8.97
CA THR A 47 -9.86 -11.40 -9.59
C THR A 47 -11.26 -11.52 -9.00
N ALA A 48 -12.28 -11.59 -9.86
CA ALA A 48 -13.69 -11.57 -9.44
C ALA A 48 -14.03 -10.39 -8.49
N GLY A 49 -13.42 -9.22 -8.72
CA GLY A 49 -13.62 -8.02 -7.89
C GLY A 49 -12.88 -8.01 -6.54
N LYS A 50 -12.11 -9.06 -6.23
CA LYS A 50 -11.39 -9.22 -4.96
C LYS A 50 -9.89 -8.99 -5.11
N VAL A 51 -9.28 -8.47 -4.05
CA VAL A 51 -7.83 -8.27 -3.94
C VAL A 51 -7.16 -9.60 -3.61
N GLN A 52 -6.09 -9.92 -4.33
CA GLN A 52 -5.32 -11.14 -4.10
C GLN A 52 -4.35 -10.97 -2.93
N THR A 53 -4.21 -11.99 -2.09
CA THR A 53 -3.31 -12.03 -0.93
C THR A 53 -1.89 -12.45 -1.30
N LYS A 54 -1.33 -11.85 -2.36
CA LYS A 54 -0.05 -12.28 -2.97
C LYS A 54 1.12 -12.32 -1.99
N ALA A 55 1.10 -11.45 -0.99
CA ALA A 55 2.14 -11.36 0.03
C ALA A 55 2.30 -12.63 0.90
N LEU A 56 1.31 -13.54 0.89
CA LEU A 56 1.37 -14.78 1.65
C LEU A 56 2.25 -15.87 1.03
N ASP A 57 2.52 -15.77 -0.28
CA ASP A 57 3.40 -16.69 -0.98
C ASP A 57 4.49 -15.90 -1.74
N PRO A 58 5.68 -15.72 -1.14
CA PRO A 58 6.79 -15.03 -1.77
C PRO A 58 7.23 -15.65 -3.10
N ALA A 59 7.02 -16.95 -3.33
CA ALA A 59 7.45 -17.64 -4.55
C ALA A 59 6.60 -17.24 -5.77
N SER A 60 5.31 -16.94 -5.55
CA SER A 60 4.37 -16.46 -6.57
C SER A 60 4.13 -14.95 -6.54
N TYR A 61 4.82 -14.22 -5.65
CA TYR A 61 4.60 -12.79 -5.45
C TYR A 61 4.79 -11.95 -6.72
N GLU A 62 3.83 -11.04 -6.96
CA GLU A 62 3.89 -10.08 -8.06
C GLU A 62 3.44 -8.68 -7.65
N PHE A 63 4.35 -7.71 -7.73
CA PHE A 63 4.10 -6.27 -7.58
C PHE A 63 3.40 -5.67 -8.81
N PRO A 64 2.60 -4.59 -8.68
CA PRO A 64 2.09 -4.00 -7.44
C PRO A 64 0.85 -4.74 -6.93
N ASN A 65 0.67 -4.74 -5.60
CA ASN A 65 -0.45 -5.40 -4.94
C ASN A 65 -0.97 -4.65 -3.69
N GLY A 66 -0.82 -3.33 -3.65
CA GLY A 66 -1.34 -2.53 -2.54
C GLY A 66 -0.96 -1.07 -2.53
N ALA A 67 -1.25 -0.42 -1.40
CA ALA A 67 -0.97 0.99 -1.21
C ALA A 67 0.53 1.22 -1.07
N SER A 68 1.15 1.83 -2.08
CA SER A 68 2.55 2.30 -2.00
C SER A 68 2.80 3.17 -0.77
N MET A 69 3.89 2.87 -0.06
CA MET A 69 4.42 3.58 1.11
C MET A 69 5.95 3.64 1.00
N ARG A 70 6.56 4.62 1.66
CA ARG A 70 8.02 4.78 1.76
C ARG A 70 8.39 5.36 3.12
N PRO A 71 9.59 5.09 3.66
CA PRO A 71 10.12 5.86 4.77
C PRO A 71 10.40 7.31 4.33
N ASN A 72 10.81 8.18 5.26
CA ASN A 72 11.25 9.54 4.97
C ASN A 72 12.61 9.56 4.23
N SER A 73 12.66 8.96 3.05
CA SER A 73 13.82 8.85 2.19
C SER A 73 13.92 10.06 1.25
N ARG A 74 15.09 10.22 0.60
CA ARG A 74 15.24 11.19 -0.51
C ARG A 74 14.21 10.96 -1.62
N THR A 75 13.88 9.70 -1.94
CA THR A 75 12.85 9.38 -2.95
C THR A 75 11.49 9.89 -2.52
N GLN A 76 11.12 9.68 -1.25
CA GLN A 76 9.85 10.16 -0.71
C GLN A 76 9.80 11.69 -0.68
N GLN A 77 10.86 12.35 -0.23
CA GLN A 77 10.97 13.81 -0.25
C GLN A 77 10.90 14.38 -1.68
N ASN A 78 11.48 13.70 -2.66
CA ASN A 78 11.39 14.10 -4.07
C ASN A 78 9.98 13.88 -4.63
N LEU A 79 9.32 12.77 -4.29
CA LEU A 79 7.91 12.53 -4.66
C LEU A 79 7.01 13.64 -4.11
N VAL A 80 7.23 14.00 -2.84
CA VAL A 80 6.55 15.12 -2.19
C VAL A 80 6.75 16.42 -2.99
N ARG A 81 7.99 16.75 -3.36
CA ARG A 81 8.30 17.99 -4.10
C ARG A 81 7.76 18.03 -5.54
N THR A 82 7.53 16.88 -6.16
CA THR A 82 7.28 16.79 -7.62
C THR A 82 5.86 16.37 -7.99
N VAL A 83 5.13 15.72 -7.09
CA VAL A 83 3.75 15.30 -7.34
C VAL A 83 2.85 16.53 -7.45
N LYS A 84 2.36 16.78 -8.66
CA LYS A 84 1.29 17.75 -8.92
C LYS A 84 -0.05 17.09 -8.59
N PRO A 85 -0.82 17.62 -7.64
CA PRO A 85 -2.10 17.04 -7.29
C PRO A 85 -3.09 17.22 -8.44
N ARG A 86 -3.89 16.18 -8.70
CA ARG A 86 -4.90 16.20 -9.76
C ARG A 86 -6.06 17.15 -9.43
N ASP A 87 -6.34 17.33 -8.14
CA ASP A 87 -7.49 18.08 -7.60
C ASP A 87 -7.04 19.20 -6.62
N GLY A 88 -5.89 19.83 -6.88
CA GLY A 88 -5.45 21.05 -6.16
C GLY A 88 -4.75 20.84 -4.81
N TYR A 89 -4.83 19.66 -4.19
CA TYR A 89 -4.15 19.37 -2.91
C TYR A 89 -3.35 18.06 -2.96
N THR A 90 -2.04 18.14 -2.72
CA THR A 90 -1.23 16.96 -2.39
C THR A 90 -1.29 16.81 -0.88
N ILE A 91 -1.94 15.75 -0.41
CA ILE A 91 -1.97 15.46 1.02
C ILE A 91 -0.85 14.46 1.30
N TYR A 92 0.13 14.95 2.04
CA TYR A 92 1.14 14.11 2.67
C TYR A 92 0.50 13.53 3.92
N THR A 93 -0.05 12.33 3.75
CA THR A 93 -0.56 11.61 4.90
C THR A 93 0.60 10.80 5.46
N SER A 94 0.96 11.04 6.73
CA SER A 94 1.07 9.88 7.61
C SER A 94 -0.27 9.18 7.43
N SER A 95 -0.30 8.01 6.78
CA SER A 95 -1.56 7.34 6.44
C SER A 95 -2.50 7.46 7.64
N SER A 96 -3.68 8.03 7.40
CA SER A 96 -4.52 8.63 8.42
C SER A 96 -4.84 7.64 9.55
N ILE A 97 -4.02 7.77 10.60
CA ILE A 97 -4.10 7.24 11.97
C ILE A 97 -3.50 5.82 12.20
N ASP A 98 -2.55 5.79 13.15
CA ASP A 98 -1.79 4.68 13.76
C ASP A 98 -0.89 3.77 12.92
N LEU A 99 -1.16 3.46 11.65
CA LEU A 99 -0.36 2.46 10.90
C LEU A 99 0.98 2.99 10.33
N SER A 100 1.43 4.15 10.81
CA SER A 100 2.59 4.86 10.25
C SER A 100 3.78 4.90 11.17
N TYR A 101 3.63 4.57 12.46
CA TYR A 101 4.72 4.65 13.43
C TYR A 101 5.48 3.34 13.51
N ALA A 102 6.80 3.44 13.65
CA ALA A 102 7.61 2.28 13.98
C ALA A 102 7.03 1.55 15.21
N GLY A 103 6.86 0.24 15.08
CA GLY A 103 6.30 -0.59 16.15
C GLY A 103 4.79 -0.80 16.10
N THR A 104 4.01 -0.10 15.25
CA THR A 104 2.57 -0.36 15.16
C THR A 104 2.29 -1.77 14.66
N VAL A 105 1.42 -2.50 15.37
CA VAL A 105 0.90 -3.80 14.91
C VAL A 105 -0.20 -3.55 13.88
N LEU A 106 -0.06 -4.18 12.72
CA LEU A 106 -1.08 -4.12 11.68
C LEU A 106 -2.30 -4.95 12.07
N PRO A 107 -3.51 -4.53 11.67
CA PRO A 107 -4.69 -5.39 11.68
C PRO A 107 -4.41 -6.75 11.05
N GLU A 108 -5.06 -7.80 11.55
CA GLU A 108 -4.81 -9.19 11.12
C GLU A 108 -5.09 -9.44 9.63
N ASP A 109 -5.86 -8.56 8.99
CA ASP A 109 -6.22 -8.62 7.58
C ASP A 109 -5.34 -7.74 6.68
N LEU A 110 -4.30 -7.11 7.25
CA LEU A 110 -3.29 -6.32 6.54
C LEU A 110 -1.87 -6.88 6.72
N ILE A 111 -1.00 -6.55 5.76
CA ILE A 111 0.42 -6.89 5.78
C ILE A 111 1.21 -5.80 5.06
N LEU A 112 2.36 -5.42 5.60
CA LEU A 112 3.29 -4.52 4.93
C LEU A 112 4.33 -5.36 4.19
N VAL A 113 4.55 -5.10 2.91
CA VAL A 113 5.56 -5.79 2.10
C VAL A 113 6.65 -4.81 1.71
N HIS A 114 7.91 -5.17 1.96
CA HIS A 114 9.07 -4.52 1.40
C HIS A 114 9.39 -5.15 0.05
N GLU A 115 9.34 -4.35 -1.01
CA GLU A 115 9.33 -4.88 -2.37
C GLU A 115 10.69 -4.70 -3.05
N PHE A 116 11.20 -3.46 -3.06
CA PHE A 116 12.51 -3.13 -3.60
C PHE A 116 12.98 -1.75 -3.12
N ARG A 117 14.30 -1.57 -2.97
CA ARG A 117 14.89 -0.29 -2.51
C ARG A 117 14.20 0.19 -1.23
N ASP A 118 13.61 1.38 -1.23
CA ASP A 118 12.84 1.98 -0.13
C ASP A 118 11.33 1.90 -0.35
N HIS A 119 10.86 1.10 -1.32
CA HIS A 119 9.45 0.96 -1.64
C HIS A 119 8.81 -0.18 -0.84
N TYR A 120 7.76 0.20 -0.12
CA TYR A 120 6.90 -0.72 0.61
C TYR A 120 5.48 -0.61 0.06
N SER A 121 4.66 -1.61 0.33
CA SER A 121 3.21 -1.52 0.11
C SER A 121 2.41 -2.18 1.22
N LEU A 122 1.35 -1.49 1.65
CA LEU A 122 0.34 -2.04 2.55
C LEU A 122 -0.69 -2.80 1.72
N GLN A 123 -0.87 -4.09 2.03
CA GLN A 123 -1.64 -5.03 1.22
C GLN A 123 -2.67 -5.78 2.06
N ALA A 124 -3.66 -6.35 1.39
CA ALA A 124 -4.59 -7.29 2.00
C ALA A 124 -3.88 -8.61 2.32
N ARG A 125 -4.04 -9.08 3.56
CA ARG A 125 -3.58 -10.39 4.03
C ARG A 125 -4.70 -11.44 3.99
N LYS A 126 -5.96 -10.99 3.95
CA LYS A 126 -7.14 -11.83 3.73
C LYS A 126 -7.85 -11.41 2.45
N GLU A 127 -8.56 -12.33 1.81
CA GLU A 127 -9.36 -12.02 0.63
C GLU A 127 -10.44 -10.99 0.99
N MET A 128 -10.49 -9.89 0.25
CA MET A 128 -11.46 -8.80 0.48
C MET A 128 -11.67 -7.98 -0.79
N THR A 129 -12.73 -7.16 -0.81
CA THR A 129 -12.96 -6.20 -1.90
C THR A 129 -11.95 -5.06 -1.83
N VAL A 130 -11.77 -4.34 -2.94
CA VAL A 130 -10.92 -3.13 -2.99
C VAL A 130 -11.38 -2.09 -1.98
N GLU A 131 -12.70 -1.95 -1.81
CA GLU A 131 -13.30 -1.07 -0.81
C GLU A 131 -12.99 -1.54 0.62
N GLY A 132 -13.06 -2.85 0.89
CA GLY A 132 -12.62 -3.42 2.16
C GLY A 132 -11.17 -3.06 2.47
N THR A 133 -10.25 -3.25 1.51
CA THR A 133 -8.83 -2.89 1.69
C THR A 133 -8.65 -1.40 1.92
N ARG A 134 -9.36 -0.56 1.17
CA ARG A 134 -9.35 0.90 1.35
C ARG A 134 -9.79 1.30 2.75
N ASN A 135 -10.92 0.74 3.21
CA ASN A 135 -11.49 1.07 4.50
C ASN A 135 -10.53 0.66 5.62
N ARG A 136 -9.95 -0.55 5.55
CA ARG A 136 -8.95 -1.01 6.52
C ARG A 136 -7.67 -0.18 6.53
N ALA A 137 -7.17 0.21 5.37
CA ALA A 137 -6.00 1.08 5.28
C ALA A 137 -6.28 2.50 5.81
N SER A 138 -7.55 2.91 5.90
CA SER A 138 -7.99 4.22 6.36
C SER A 138 -8.61 4.18 7.76
N ASP A 139 -8.72 3.00 8.37
CA ASP A 139 -9.46 2.80 9.61
C ASP A 139 -8.66 3.38 10.77
N LYS A 140 -9.21 4.44 11.36
CA LYS A 140 -8.65 5.08 12.54
C LYS A 140 -8.99 4.16 13.70
N ASN A 141 -7.99 3.59 14.39
CA ASN A 141 -8.19 2.82 15.62
C ASN A 141 -9.33 3.43 16.47
N LYS A 142 -10.53 2.81 16.46
CA LYS A 142 -11.60 3.07 17.43
C LYS A 142 -11.38 2.18 18.65
N SER A 143 -10.19 2.26 19.22
CA SER A 143 -9.81 1.51 20.41
C SER A 143 -8.94 2.40 21.31
N ALA A 144 -9.57 3.46 21.79
CA ALA A 144 -9.29 4.05 23.09
C ALA A 144 -10.67 4.29 23.73
N GLY A 145 -11.15 3.30 24.48
CA GLY A 145 -12.15 3.50 25.52
C GLY A 145 -11.48 4.05 26.77
#